data_AF-A0A9N9NP33-F1
#
_entry.id   AF-A0A9N9NP33-F1
#
_cell.length_a   1.000
_cell.length_b   1.000
_cell.length_c   1.000
_cell.angle_alpha   90.00
_cell.angle_beta   90.00
_cell.angle_gamma   90.00
#
_symmetry.space_group_name_H-M   'P 1'
#
loop_
_entity.id
_entity.type
_entity.pdbx_description
1 polymer ?
#
loop_
_entity_poly.entity_id
_entity_poly.type
_entity_poly.pdbx_seq_one_letter_code
_entity_poly.pdbx_strand_id
1 'polypeptide(L)'
;LGSRREELITSAAKKLQINQMIDFHQGHYFVSRDIGRIASNYYIKYSSIETFNKLLKERMNEADIFSMISESSEFADLKSREEESKELSELKNDYCYCQIKQTSDTTPGKVNILLQSYLSKAKIEDSALISDSAYVAQNTARIIRGLFEIALYRNWNHVTSLLLEISKSIDKQMWTFRTPLIQFGLPDEIITKIESHSNLTIEKMRDMKPPELGQLVHNNRYGSTIARIVDLFPSLKLDACVYPITRTILRVSLDITPDFSWSDRVHGTAEPWWIFVDDSESEELYHSEYFLLSKKQHSETQKLGFVIAVQEPLPSQIYINAVSDRWIGAKYSFPVSTNNIVLPEYYQQHTELLPLPPIPVTDLKNKILEEICAKRFSHFNPVQTQVFNTLYNSSNNVLVGAPTGSGKTVIAELAM
;
A
#
# COMPACT_ATOMS: atom_id res chain seq x y z
N LEU A 1 16.23 1.13 43.45
CA LEU A 1 16.39 0.51 42.10
C LEU A 1 15.08 0.46 41.29
N GLY A 2 13.91 0.29 41.92
CA GLY A 2 12.60 0.36 41.23
C GLY A 2 12.29 1.74 40.63
N SER A 3 12.29 2.80 41.44
CA SER A 3 11.83 4.13 40.97
C SER A 3 12.68 4.70 39.84
N ARG A 4 14.02 4.57 39.88
CA ARG A 4 14.88 5.05 38.77
C ARG A 4 14.62 4.31 37.45
N ARG A 5 14.29 3.00 37.48
CA ARG A 5 13.91 2.26 36.26
C ARG A 5 12.56 2.75 35.75
N GLU A 6 11.62 2.96 36.66
CA GLU A 6 10.29 3.48 36.34
C GLU A 6 10.36 4.88 35.72
N GLU A 7 11.19 5.77 36.25
CA GLU A 7 11.45 7.11 35.69
C GLU A 7 12.02 7.04 34.27
N LEU A 8 13.01 6.17 34.04
CA LEU A 8 13.61 5.98 32.72
C LEU A 8 12.61 5.41 31.70
N ILE A 9 11.86 4.38 32.10
CA ILE A 9 10.81 3.78 31.26
C ILE A 9 9.72 4.81 30.94
N THR A 10 9.26 5.55 31.95
CA THR A 10 8.22 6.58 31.78
C THR A 10 8.69 7.72 30.90
N SER A 11 9.96 8.14 31.02
CA SER A 11 10.56 9.17 30.16
C SER A 11 10.63 8.69 28.70
N ALA A 12 11.09 7.47 28.46
CA ALA A 12 11.11 6.88 27.12
C ALA A 12 9.71 6.71 26.52
N ALA A 13 8.76 6.23 27.33
CA ALA A 13 7.35 6.07 26.94
C ALA A 13 6.73 7.39 26.48
N LYS A 14 6.94 8.47 27.23
CA LYS A 14 6.46 9.81 26.86
C LYS A 14 7.02 10.27 25.51
N LYS A 15 8.31 10.03 25.24
CA LYS A 15 8.92 10.36 23.94
C LYS A 15 8.31 9.55 22.79
N LEU A 16 8.07 8.26 22.99
CA LEU A 16 7.44 7.40 21.99
C LEU A 16 5.97 7.78 21.76
N GLN A 17 5.25 8.18 22.80
CA GLN A 17 3.86 8.62 22.71
C GLN A 17 3.73 9.94 21.95
N ILE A 18 4.59 10.92 22.22
CA ILE A 18 4.63 12.20 21.48
C ILE A 18 4.83 11.95 19.97
N ASN A 19 5.63 10.95 19.62
CA ASN A 19 5.89 10.55 18.24
C ASN A 19 4.85 9.57 17.66
N GLN A 20 3.71 9.37 18.33
CA GLN A 20 2.62 8.49 17.89
C GLN A 20 3.05 7.03 17.66
N MET A 21 4.10 6.56 18.33
CA MET A 21 4.61 5.19 18.19
C MET A 21 3.90 4.22 19.15
N ILE A 22 3.42 4.73 20.29
CA ILE A 22 2.68 3.97 21.30
C ILE A 22 1.56 4.84 21.90
N ASP A 23 0.52 4.18 22.41
CA ASP A 23 -0.37 4.75 23.40
C ASP A 23 0.09 4.34 24.80
N PHE A 24 0.28 5.33 25.66
CA PHE A 24 0.71 5.15 27.04
C PHE A 24 -0.36 5.74 27.97
N HIS A 25 -1.08 4.86 28.66
CA HIS A 25 -2.20 5.22 29.54
C HIS A 25 -1.77 5.34 31.01
N GLN A 26 -2.55 6.08 31.79
CA GLN A 26 -2.40 6.16 33.25
C GLN A 26 -2.70 4.77 33.85
N GLY A 27 -1.63 4.02 34.14
CA GLY A 27 -1.70 2.59 34.50
C GLY A 27 -0.51 1.75 34.00
N HIS A 28 0.48 2.36 33.32
CA HIS A 28 1.66 1.70 32.76
C HIS A 28 1.37 0.63 31.70
N TYR A 29 0.22 0.74 31.02
CA TYR A 29 -0.10 -0.08 29.86
C TYR A 29 0.43 0.55 28.58
N PHE A 30 1.08 -0.27 27.76
CA PHE A 30 1.63 0.11 26.46
C PHE A 30 0.81 -0.56 25.36
N VAL A 31 0.30 0.24 24.43
CA VAL A 31 -0.31 -0.27 23.20
C VAL A 31 0.53 0.24 22.03
N SER A 32 1.05 -0.68 21.21
CA SER A 32 1.84 -0.33 20.05
C SER A 32 0.94 0.15 18.91
N ARG A 33 1.24 1.35 18.38
CA ARG A 33 0.66 1.87 17.14
C ARG A 33 1.44 1.39 15.93
N ASP A 34 0.83 1.43 14.75
CA ASP A 34 1.45 0.94 13.52
C ASP A 34 2.75 1.65 13.17
N ILE A 35 2.85 2.97 13.37
CA ILE A 35 4.11 3.72 13.21
C ILE A 35 5.23 3.13 14.09
N GLY A 36 4.91 2.73 15.32
CA GLY A 36 5.87 2.09 16.21
C GLY A 36 6.29 0.70 15.75
N ARG A 37 5.36 -0.10 15.19
CA ARG A 37 5.64 -1.41 14.61
C ARG A 37 6.53 -1.29 13.37
N ILE A 38 6.19 -0.37 12.48
CA ILE A 38 6.95 -0.09 11.26
C ILE A 38 8.37 0.36 11.63
N ALA A 39 8.52 1.33 12.54
CA ALA A 39 9.84 1.77 12.98
C ALA A 39 10.68 0.63 13.57
N SER A 40 10.05 -0.28 14.34
CA SER A 40 10.72 -1.47 14.87
C SER A 40 11.12 -2.45 13.76
N ASN A 41 10.23 -2.75 12.81
CA ASN A 41 10.47 -3.70 11.72
C ASN A 41 11.61 -3.23 10.80
N TYR A 42 11.72 -1.93 10.55
CA TYR A 42 12.74 -1.33 9.69
C TYR A 42 13.95 -0.75 10.46
N TYR A 43 14.03 -1.01 11.77
CA TYR A 43 15.11 -0.55 12.65
C TYR A 43 15.37 0.97 12.57
N ILE A 44 14.31 1.76 12.41
CA ILE A 44 14.39 3.23 12.28
C ILE A 44 14.46 3.84 13.68
N LYS A 45 15.40 4.78 13.89
CA LYS A 45 15.57 5.44 15.20
C LYS A 45 14.32 6.29 15.50
N TYR A 46 13.93 6.35 16.78
CA TYR A 46 12.78 7.17 17.20
C TYR A 46 12.95 8.65 16.84
N SER A 47 14.19 9.17 16.91
CA SER A 47 14.53 10.55 16.53
C SER A 47 14.31 10.80 15.05
N SER A 48 14.48 9.79 14.22
CA SER A 48 14.18 9.88 12.79
C SER A 48 12.67 9.90 12.54
N ILE A 49 11.91 9.06 13.25
CA ILE A 49 10.44 9.11 13.21
C ILE A 49 9.91 10.48 13.65
N GLU A 50 10.53 11.10 14.65
CA GLU A 50 10.21 12.46 15.06
C GLU A 50 10.39 13.48 13.91
N THR A 51 11.52 13.41 13.20
CA THR A 51 11.77 14.24 12.02
C THR A 51 10.76 13.96 10.91
N PHE A 52 10.51 12.70 10.59
CA PHE A 52 9.58 12.30 9.52
C PHE A 52 8.14 12.68 9.82
N ASN A 53 7.69 12.61 11.08
CA ASN A 53 6.36 13.09 11.47
C ASN A 53 6.16 14.59 11.24
N LYS A 54 7.24 15.39 11.28
CA LYS A 54 7.18 16.84 11.03
C LYS A 54 7.27 17.17 9.53
N LEU A 55 8.02 16.38 8.77
CA LEU A 55 8.37 16.71 7.38
C LEU A 55 7.56 15.97 6.32
N LEU A 56 7.14 14.72 6.59
CA LEU A 56 6.38 13.90 5.64
C LEU A 56 4.97 14.46 5.48
N LYS A 57 4.60 14.76 4.23
CA LYS A 57 3.30 15.31 3.84
C LYS A 57 2.63 14.37 2.83
N GLU A 58 1.33 14.55 2.63
CA GLU A 58 0.54 13.80 1.66
C GLU A 58 1.01 13.98 0.21
N ARG A 59 1.54 15.16 -0.12
CA ARG A 59 2.10 15.48 -1.44
C ARG A 59 3.53 15.99 -1.29
N MET A 60 4.47 15.29 -1.93
CA MET A 60 5.91 15.60 -1.98
C MET A 60 6.47 15.17 -3.33
N ASN A 61 7.54 15.79 -3.80
CA ASN A 61 8.29 15.32 -4.97
C ASN A 61 9.58 14.57 -4.57
N GLU A 62 10.29 13.97 -5.54
CA GLU A 62 11.54 13.23 -5.27
C GLU A 62 12.58 14.05 -4.50
N ALA A 63 12.74 15.33 -4.86
CA ALA A 63 13.68 16.23 -4.20
C ALA A 63 13.31 16.49 -2.73
N ASP A 64 12.01 16.62 -2.43
CA ASP A 64 11.51 16.76 -1.06
C ASP A 64 11.77 15.49 -0.23
N ILE A 65 11.59 14.31 -0.83
CA ILE A 65 11.86 13.02 -0.18
C ILE A 65 13.35 12.86 0.12
N PHE A 66 14.23 13.09 -0.87
CA PHE A 66 15.69 13.02 -0.64
C PHE A 66 16.16 14.04 0.40
N SER A 67 15.62 15.25 0.37
CA SER A 67 15.88 16.27 1.39
C SER A 67 15.50 15.78 2.78
N MET A 68 14.29 15.24 2.95
CA MET A 68 13.77 14.76 4.23
C MET A 68 14.56 13.57 4.79
N ILE A 69 14.89 12.58 3.94
CA ILE A 69 15.68 11.41 4.33
C ILE A 69 17.06 11.84 4.82
N SER A 70 17.66 12.83 4.16
CA SER A 70 18.99 13.32 4.52
C SER A 70 19.05 13.97 5.90
N GLU A 71 17.90 14.35 6.48
CA GLU A 71 17.78 14.84 7.87
C GLU A 71 17.60 13.71 8.91
N SER A 72 17.69 12.45 8.47
CA SER A 72 17.60 11.29 9.36
C SER A 72 18.74 11.25 10.38
N SER A 73 18.40 10.88 11.62
CA SER A 73 19.37 10.73 12.72
C SER A 73 20.34 9.56 12.56
N GLU A 74 20.16 8.77 11.51
CA GLU A 74 20.97 7.65 11.09
C GLU A 74 22.27 8.14 10.44
N PHE A 75 22.25 9.37 9.94
CA PHE A 75 23.37 10.00 9.24
C PHE A 75 24.11 11.04 10.08
N ALA A 76 23.72 11.24 11.35
CA ALA A 76 24.26 12.31 12.20
C ALA A 76 25.80 12.29 12.35
N ASP A 77 26.44 11.13 12.16
CA ASP A 77 27.89 10.95 12.27
C ASP A 77 28.65 11.24 10.95
N LEU A 78 27.95 11.42 9.82
CA LEU A 78 28.52 11.72 8.50
C LEU A 78 28.83 13.21 8.35
N LYS A 79 29.80 13.69 9.12
CA LYS A 79 30.25 15.09 9.04
C LYS A 79 31.00 15.33 7.72
N SER A 80 30.75 16.50 7.10
CA SER A 80 31.50 16.94 5.93
C SER A 80 32.92 17.31 6.31
N ARG A 81 33.89 17.00 5.44
CA ARG A 81 35.30 17.38 5.56
C ARG A 81 35.70 18.32 4.43
N GLU A 82 36.73 19.14 4.63
CA GLU A 82 37.18 20.10 3.61
C GLU A 82 37.82 19.39 2.40
N GLU A 83 38.56 18.30 2.65
CA GLU A 83 39.28 17.50 1.66
C GLU A 83 38.37 16.89 0.57
N GLU A 84 37.13 16.57 0.91
CA GLU A 84 36.11 16.00 0.01
C GLU A 84 35.22 17.07 -0.66
N SER A 85 35.32 18.35 -0.26
CA SER A 85 34.39 19.40 -0.68
C SER A 85 34.40 19.66 -2.19
N LYS A 86 35.56 19.48 -2.83
CA LYS A 86 35.70 19.66 -4.28
C LYS A 86 34.96 18.54 -5.02
N GLU A 87 35.23 17.29 -4.66
CA GLU A 87 34.59 16.13 -5.27
C GLU A 87 33.08 16.13 -5.03
N LEU A 88 32.61 16.48 -3.82
CA LEU A 88 31.19 16.65 -3.54
C LEU A 88 30.51 17.71 -4.44
N SER A 89 31.23 18.77 -4.79
CA SER A 89 30.72 19.81 -5.69
C SER A 89 30.63 19.32 -7.13
N GLU A 90 31.60 18.53 -7.58
CA GLU A 90 31.59 17.88 -8.90
C GLU A 90 30.45 16.85 -8.98
N LEU A 91 30.32 15.98 -7.97
CA LEU A 91 29.22 15.01 -7.87
C LEU A 91 27.84 15.67 -7.88
N LYS A 92 27.69 16.79 -7.17
CA LYS A 92 26.46 17.57 -7.14
C LYS A 92 26.07 18.10 -8.52
N ASN A 93 27.03 18.56 -9.32
CA ASN A 93 26.75 19.18 -10.61
C ASN A 93 26.54 18.13 -11.72
N ASP A 94 27.29 17.03 -11.68
CA ASP A 94 27.36 16.09 -12.80
C ASP A 94 26.43 14.88 -12.64
N TYR A 95 26.07 14.51 -11.41
CA TYR A 95 25.37 13.25 -11.13
C TYR A 95 24.07 13.41 -10.32
N CYS A 96 23.71 14.60 -9.84
CA CYS A 96 22.47 14.82 -9.11
C CYS A 96 21.38 15.41 -10.02
N TYR A 97 20.25 14.72 -10.14
CA TYR A 97 19.11 15.16 -10.96
C TYR A 97 18.08 15.97 -10.18
N CYS A 98 17.95 15.72 -8.89
CA CYS A 98 17.02 16.42 -8.01
C CYS A 98 17.71 17.60 -7.32
N GLN A 99 16.95 18.70 -7.17
CA GLN A 99 17.45 19.89 -6.49
C GLN A 99 17.82 19.58 -5.04
N ILE A 100 19.04 19.95 -4.65
CA ILE A 100 19.53 19.83 -3.28
C ILE A 100 19.34 21.17 -2.57
N LYS A 101 18.43 21.19 -1.60
CA LYS A 101 18.08 22.41 -0.84
C LYS A 101 19.16 22.80 0.17
N GLN A 102 19.90 21.81 0.67
CA GLN A 102 20.96 21.98 1.65
C GLN A 102 22.29 22.32 0.99
N THR A 103 23.18 22.94 1.76
CA THR A 103 24.55 23.23 1.35
C THR A 103 25.43 21.99 1.53
N SER A 104 26.41 21.79 0.65
CA SER A 104 27.24 20.57 0.57
C SER A 104 28.12 20.35 1.80
N ASP A 105 28.41 21.41 2.56
CA ASP A 105 29.15 21.40 3.82
C ASP A 105 28.33 20.87 5.01
N THR A 106 27.01 20.76 4.86
CA THR A 106 26.14 20.19 5.90
C THR A 106 26.02 18.67 5.73
N THR A 107 25.85 17.95 6.84
CA THR A 107 25.60 16.50 6.82
C THR A 107 24.42 16.12 5.91
N PRO A 108 23.24 16.77 5.98
CA PRO A 108 22.16 16.45 5.04
C PRO A 108 22.50 16.76 3.58
N GLY A 109 23.25 17.82 3.29
CA GLY A 109 23.71 18.11 1.94
C GLY A 109 24.62 17.02 1.37
N LYS A 110 25.62 16.60 2.16
CA LYS A 110 26.51 15.49 1.80
C LYS A 110 25.74 14.18 1.55
N VAL A 111 24.82 13.82 2.46
CA VAL A 111 24.00 12.61 2.33
C VAL A 111 23.17 12.64 1.06
N ASN A 112 22.52 13.77 0.75
CA ASN A 112 21.69 13.92 -0.45
C ASN A 112 22.53 13.75 -1.74
N ILE A 113 23.69 14.41 -1.81
CA ILE A 113 24.64 14.29 -2.94
C ILE A 113 25.05 12.83 -3.12
N LEU A 114 25.47 12.16 -2.03
CA LEU A 114 25.94 10.78 -2.09
C LEU A 114 24.85 9.79 -2.48
N LEU A 115 23.60 10.00 -2.02
CA LEU A 115 22.46 9.17 -2.39
C LEU A 115 22.13 9.30 -3.88
N GLN A 116 22.05 10.52 -4.40
CA GLN A 116 21.77 10.73 -5.83
C GLN A 116 22.94 10.24 -6.71
N SER A 117 24.18 10.46 -6.26
CA SER A 117 25.38 9.95 -6.94
C SER A 117 25.41 8.41 -6.98
N TYR A 118 24.95 7.76 -5.91
CA TYR A 118 24.78 6.31 -5.85
C TYR A 118 23.79 5.82 -6.91
N LEU A 119 22.62 6.47 -7.03
CA LEU A 119 21.60 6.14 -8.05
C LEU A 119 22.12 6.36 -9.48
N SER A 120 22.96 7.37 -9.68
CA SER A 120 23.60 7.68 -10.96
C SER A 120 24.81 6.81 -11.29
N LYS A 121 25.22 5.91 -10.38
CA LYS A 121 26.47 5.12 -10.49
C LYS A 121 27.70 5.98 -10.74
N ALA A 122 27.77 7.13 -10.07
CA ALA A 122 28.89 8.05 -10.18
C ALA A 122 30.19 7.36 -9.77
N LYS A 123 31.29 7.69 -10.47
CA LYS A 123 32.62 7.24 -10.08
C LYS A 123 33.15 8.16 -8.99
N ILE A 124 33.21 7.65 -7.76
CA ILE A 124 33.78 8.33 -6.60
C ILE A 124 35.24 7.91 -6.46
N GLU A 125 36.15 8.87 -6.29
CA GLU A 125 37.59 8.68 -6.15
C GLU A 125 38.01 8.64 -4.67
N ASP A 126 37.44 9.50 -3.82
CA ASP A 126 37.75 9.50 -2.39
C ASP A 126 37.23 8.24 -1.68
N SER A 127 38.14 7.54 -0.98
CA SER A 127 37.83 6.28 -0.30
C SER A 127 36.86 6.43 0.89
N ALA A 128 36.84 7.59 1.55
CA ALA A 128 35.89 7.86 2.63
C ALA A 128 34.50 8.12 2.05
N LEU A 129 34.40 8.88 0.96
CA LEU A 129 33.13 9.09 0.24
C LEU A 129 32.53 7.80 -0.32
N ILE A 130 33.36 6.86 -0.80
CA ILE A 130 32.89 5.53 -1.22
C ILE A 130 32.22 4.79 -0.04
N SER A 131 32.88 4.81 1.12
CA SER A 131 32.38 4.16 2.33
C SER A 131 31.10 4.82 2.85
N ASP A 132 31.07 6.16 2.86
CA ASP A 132 29.92 6.95 3.26
C ASP A 132 28.74 6.74 2.30
N SER A 133 28.97 6.69 0.98
CA SER A 133 27.94 6.43 -0.03
C SER A 133 27.28 5.05 0.17
N ALA A 134 28.08 4.02 0.43
CA ALA A 134 27.57 2.68 0.73
C ALA A 134 26.73 2.65 2.01
N TYR A 135 27.19 3.34 3.06
CA TYR A 135 26.44 3.47 4.32
C TYR A 135 25.12 4.23 4.12
N VAL A 136 25.14 5.32 3.35
CA VAL A 136 23.95 6.09 2.99
C VAL A 136 22.94 5.22 2.24
N ALA A 137 23.36 4.51 1.19
CA ALA A 137 22.48 3.65 0.40
C ALA A 137 21.83 2.55 1.25
N GLN A 138 22.61 1.83 2.06
CA GLN A 138 22.10 0.73 2.90
C GLN A 138 21.07 1.20 3.92
N ASN A 139 21.34 2.31 4.61
CA ASN A 139 20.40 2.87 5.58
C ASN A 139 19.18 3.50 4.88
N THR A 140 19.36 4.10 3.71
CA THR A 140 18.24 4.70 2.98
C THR A 140 17.25 3.63 2.51
N ALA A 141 17.73 2.48 2.03
CA ALA A 141 16.86 1.38 1.58
C ALA A 141 15.84 0.97 2.66
N ARG A 142 16.31 0.75 3.91
CA ARG A 142 15.41 0.40 5.03
C ARG A 142 14.53 1.58 5.47
N ILE A 143 15.05 2.80 5.47
CA ILE A 143 14.29 4.00 5.86
C ILE A 143 13.13 4.24 4.88
N ILE A 144 13.39 4.17 3.58
CA ILE A 144 12.37 4.37 2.55
C ILE A 144 11.29 3.31 2.63
N ARG A 145 11.65 2.03 2.84
CA ARG A 145 10.65 0.98 3.02
C ARG A 145 9.76 1.21 4.25
N GLY A 146 10.32 1.68 5.36
CA GLY A 146 9.53 2.09 6.52
C GLY A 146 8.66 3.32 6.26
N LEU A 147 9.17 4.32 5.54
CA LEU A 147 8.37 5.48 5.13
C LEU A 147 7.24 5.10 4.18
N PHE A 148 7.49 4.16 3.25
CA PHE A 148 6.49 3.61 2.34
C PHE A 148 5.33 2.99 3.12
N GLU A 149 5.61 2.15 4.12
CA GLU A 149 4.55 1.58 4.97
C GLU A 149 3.81 2.64 5.80
N ILE A 150 4.50 3.68 6.27
CA ILE A 150 3.86 4.80 6.98
C ILE A 150 2.91 5.56 6.04
N ALA A 151 3.34 5.84 4.80
CA ALA A 151 2.52 6.52 3.80
C ALA A 151 1.31 5.67 3.39
N LEU A 152 1.52 4.36 3.22
CA LEU A 152 0.47 3.39 2.91
C LEU A 152 -0.58 3.34 4.03
N TYR A 153 -0.15 3.25 5.30
CA TYR A 153 -1.04 3.27 6.45
C TYR A 153 -1.86 4.57 6.56
N ARG A 154 -1.31 5.68 6.08
CA ARG A 154 -2.00 6.99 6.04
C ARG A 154 -2.88 7.17 4.80
N ASN A 155 -2.93 6.20 3.89
CA ASN A 155 -3.63 6.27 2.61
C ASN A 155 -3.17 7.43 1.70
N TRP A 156 -1.90 7.85 1.81
CA TRP A 156 -1.34 8.93 0.99
C TRP A 156 -0.84 8.38 -0.35
N ASN A 157 -1.73 8.22 -1.33
CA ASN A 157 -1.44 7.51 -2.59
C ASN A 157 -0.20 8.05 -3.32
N HIS A 158 -0.14 9.37 -3.54
CA HIS A 158 0.96 10.00 -4.28
C HIS A 158 2.32 9.70 -3.65
N VAL A 159 2.47 9.92 -2.34
CA VAL A 159 3.73 9.68 -1.62
C VAL A 159 4.01 8.18 -1.45
N THR A 160 2.99 7.35 -1.30
CA THR A 160 3.14 5.88 -1.28
C THR A 160 3.75 5.39 -2.59
N SER A 161 3.19 5.80 -3.72
CA SER A 161 3.70 5.48 -5.06
C SER A 161 5.13 5.99 -5.25
N LEU A 162 5.39 7.23 -4.84
CA LEU A 162 6.71 7.85 -4.95
C LEU A 162 7.77 7.10 -4.13
N LEU A 163 7.47 6.77 -2.87
CA LEU A 163 8.40 6.06 -1.98
C LEU A 163 8.68 4.64 -2.48
N LEU A 164 7.68 3.97 -3.06
CA LEU A 164 7.86 2.65 -3.66
C LEU A 164 8.82 2.71 -4.87
N GLU A 165 8.67 3.71 -5.74
CA GLU A 165 9.56 3.92 -6.89
C GLU A 165 10.99 4.28 -6.46
N ILE A 166 11.16 5.16 -5.46
CA ILE A 166 12.49 5.47 -4.94
C ILE A 166 13.11 4.24 -4.25
N SER A 167 12.31 3.43 -3.55
CA SER A 167 12.81 2.18 -2.95
C SER A 167 13.39 1.25 -4.01
N LYS A 168 12.65 1.03 -5.11
CA LYS A 168 13.15 0.23 -6.24
C LYS A 168 14.39 0.86 -6.86
N SER A 169 14.42 2.18 -6.99
CA SER A 169 15.57 2.92 -7.54
C SER A 169 16.85 2.67 -6.76
N ILE A 170 16.76 2.66 -5.43
CA ILE A 170 17.89 2.34 -4.54
C ILE A 170 18.29 0.87 -4.69
N ASP A 171 17.33 -0.05 -4.61
CA ASP A 171 17.60 -1.49 -4.71
C ASP A 171 18.23 -1.88 -6.06
N LYS A 172 17.85 -1.20 -7.14
CA LYS A 172 18.36 -1.42 -8.49
C LYS A 172 19.53 -0.52 -8.88
N GLN A 173 19.87 0.44 -8.01
CA GLN A 173 20.87 1.47 -8.25
C GLN A 173 20.68 2.14 -9.62
N MET A 174 19.48 2.66 -9.88
CA MET A 174 19.15 3.37 -11.12
C MET A 174 17.96 4.30 -10.93
N TRP A 175 17.86 5.32 -11.78
CA TRP A 175 16.70 6.21 -11.82
C TRP A 175 15.51 5.61 -12.57
N THR A 176 14.30 5.98 -12.18
CA THR A 176 13.04 5.49 -12.77
C THR A 176 12.78 5.95 -14.20
N PHE A 177 13.34 7.10 -14.60
CA PHE A 177 13.22 7.61 -15.98
C PHE A 177 14.09 6.86 -17.00
N ARG A 178 15.02 6.02 -16.53
CA ARG A 178 15.87 5.19 -17.40
C ARG A 178 15.09 3.99 -17.93
N THR A 179 15.55 3.38 -19.01
CA THR A 179 14.86 2.19 -19.55
C THR A 179 14.88 1.03 -18.54
N PRO A 180 13.75 0.35 -18.30
CA PRO A 180 13.71 -0.80 -17.38
C PRO A 180 14.63 -1.95 -17.79
N LEU A 181 15.04 -2.02 -19.07
CA LEU A 181 15.89 -3.06 -19.62
C LEU A 181 17.31 -3.07 -19.03
N ILE A 182 17.74 -1.98 -18.39
CA ILE A 182 19.00 -1.91 -17.63
C ILE A 182 19.06 -3.02 -16.57
N GLN A 183 17.91 -3.40 -15.98
CA GLN A 183 17.80 -4.43 -14.95
C GLN A 183 18.24 -5.83 -15.41
N PHE A 184 18.43 -6.04 -16.73
CA PHE A 184 18.90 -7.31 -17.31
C PHE A 184 20.40 -7.32 -17.64
N GLY A 185 21.13 -6.24 -17.36
CA GLY A 185 22.58 -6.18 -17.58
C GLY A 185 22.98 -6.06 -19.05
N LEU A 186 22.19 -5.35 -19.86
CA LEU A 186 22.60 -4.97 -21.21
C LEU A 186 23.79 -3.99 -21.17
N PRO A 187 24.69 -4.02 -22.17
CA PRO A 187 25.77 -3.05 -22.27
C PRO A 187 25.25 -1.61 -22.46
N ASP A 188 25.97 -0.63 -21.91
CA ASP A 188 25.59 0.79 -21.97
C ASP A 188 25.43 1.32 -23.40
N GLU A 189 26.21 0.80 -24.35
CA GLU A 189 26.08 1.14 -25.78
C GLU A 189 24.68 0.79 -26.32
N ILE A 190 24.15 -0.38 -25.93
CA ILE A 190 22.83 -0.84 -26.35
C ILE A 190 21.74 -0.05 -25.64
N ILE A 191 21.90 0.19 -24.33
CA ILE A 191 20.97 0.99 -23.53
C ILE A 191 20.83 2.40 -24.10
N THR A 192 21.95 3.07 -24.43
CA THR A 192 21.94 4.43 -25.00
C THR A 192 21.19 4.48 -26.33
N LYS A 193 21.29 3.44 -27.17
CA LYS A 193 20.53 3.34 -28.42
C LYS A 193 19.05 3.08 -28.21
N ILE A 194 18.68 2.33 -27.17
CA ILE A 194 17.28 2.14 -26.79
C ILE A 194 16.71 3.48 -26.28
N GLU A 195 17.42 4.15 -25.37
CA GLU A 195 17.01 5.42 -24.76
C GLU A 195 16.98 6.59 -25.77
N SER A 196 17.71 6.52 -26.90
CA SER A 196 17.60 7.52 -27.97
C SER A 196 16.24 7.51 -28.68
N HIS A 197 15.42 6.48 -28.47
CA HIS A 197 14.08 6.36 -29.04
C HIS A 197 13.02 6.68 -27.97
N SER A 198 12.62 7.95 -27.85
CA SER A 198 11.72 8.44 -26.80
C SER A 198 10.35 7.75 -26.72
N ASN A 199 9.85 7.21 -27.84
CA ASN A 199 8.53 6.58 -27.93
C ASN A 199 8.55 5.04 -27.80
N LEU A 200 9.69 4.45 -27.47
CA LEU A 200 9.87 3.01 -27.42
C LEU A 200 9.49 2.46 -26.03
N THR A 201 8.38 1.71 -25.98
CA THR A 201 7.93 1.00 -24.77
C THR A 201 8.22 -0.49 -24.88
N ILE A 202 8.24 -1.19 -23.75
CA ILE A 202 8.45 -2.65 -23.71
C ILE A 202 7.36 -3.37 -24.51
N GLU A 203 6.11 -2.89 -24.44
CA GLU A 203 4.99 -3.41 -25.22
C GLU A 203 5.25 -3.30 -26.73
N LYS A 204 5.67 -2.12 -27.22
CA LYS A 204 6.01 -1.93 -28.64
C LYS A 204 7.20 -2.81 -29.06
N MET A 205 8.19 -2.98 -28.18
CA MET A 205 9.33 -3.85 -28.46
C MET A 205 8.93 -5.33 -28.55
N ARG A 206 7.88 -5.75 -27.83
CA ARG A 206 7.37 -7.13 -27.87
C ARG A 206 6.70 -7.46 -29.20
N ASP A 207 6.12 -6.46 -29.85
CA ASP A 207 5.53 -6.61 -31.19
C ASP A 207 6.58 -6.63 -32.32
N MET A 208 7.83 -6.24 -32.04
CA MET A 208 8.91 -6.20 -33.03
C MET A 208 9.61 -7.55 -33.17
N LYS A 209 10.01 -7.88 -34.40
CA LYS A 209 10.79 -9.10 -34.64
C LYS A 209 12.25 -8.91 -34.22
N PRO A 210 12.99 -9.99 -33.87
CA PRO A 210 14.41 -9.88 -33.50
C PRO A 210 15.29 -9.10 -34.49
N PRO A 211 15.14 -9.23 -35.84
CA PRO A 211 15.92 -8.42 -36.77
C PRO A 211 15.62 -6.91 -36.68
N GLU A 212 14.36 -6.53 -36.43
CA GLU A 212 13.93 -5.14 -36.28
C GLU A 212 14.51 -4.52 -35.00
N LEU A 213 14.46 -5.27 -33.89
CA LEU A 213 15.09 -4.88 -32.62
C LEU A 213 16.61 -4.73 -32.78
N GLY A 214 17.24 -5.63 -33.51
CA GLY A 214 18.67 -5.56 -33.83
C GLY A 214 19.02 -4.33 -34.66
N GLN A 215 18.19 -3.98 -35.65
CA GLN A 215 18.35 -2.79 -36.46
C GLN A 215 18.16 -1.50 -35.65
N LEU A 216 17.19 -1.47 -34.73
CA LEU A 216 16.89 -0.34 -33.85
C LEU A 216 18.10 0.06 -33.00
N VAL A 217 18.83 -0.94 -32.47
CA VAL A 217 20.05 -0.69 -31.68
C VAL A 217 21.33 -0.66 -32.54
N HIS A 218 21.19 -0.68 -33.87
CA HIS A 218 22.29 -0.81 -34.83
C HIS A 218 23.24 -1.99 -34.55
N ASN A 219 22.71 -3.07 -33.95
CA ASN A 219 23.46 -4.28 -33.63
C ASN A 219 22.57 -5.52 -33.77
N ASN A 220 22.59 -6.11 -34.97
CA ASN A 220 21.76 -7.27 -35.32
C ASN A 220 21.96 -8.48 -34.39
N ARG A 221 23.13 -8.64 -33.76
CA ARG A 221 23.40 -9.75 -32.83
C ARG A 221 22.62 -9.61 -31.52
N TYR A 222 22.32 -8.39 -31.09
CA TYR A 222 21.57 -8.14 -29.86
C TYR A 222 20.06 -8.22 -30.03
N GLY A 223 19.55 -8.24 -31.28
CA GLY A 223 18.12 -8.31 -31.55
C GLY A 223 17.41 -9.50 -30.89
N SER A 224 17.99 -10.70 -30.96
CA SER A 224 17.44 -11.90 -30.30
C SER A 224 17.55 -11.82 -28.77
N THR A 225 18.62 -11.20 -28.25
CA THR A 225 18.81 -11.01 -26.80
C THR A 225 17.78 -10.05 -26.25
N ILE A 226 17.53 -8.94 -26.94
CA ILE A 226 16.52 -7.93 -26.57
C ILE A 226 15.13 -8.54 -26.62
N ALA A 227 14.77 -9.26 -27.69
CA ALA A 227 13.48 -9.95 -27.81
C ALA A 227 13.23 -10.86 -26.59
N ARG A 228 14.21 -11.70 -26.25
CA ARG A 228 14.13 -12.59 -25.08
C ARG A 228 13.99 -11.81 -23.77
N ILE A 229 14.68 -10.68 -23.60
CA ILE A 229 14.59 -9.86 -22.39
C ILE A 229 13.20 -9.23 -22.25
N VAL A 230 12.64 -8.72 -23.34
CA VAL A 230 11.30 -8.11 -23.36
C VAL A 230 10.22 -9.14 -23.03
N ASP A 231 10.38 -10.38 -23.49
CA ASP A 231 9.50 -11.50 -23.11
C ASP A 231 9.64 -11.88 -21.64
N LEU A 232 10.84 -11.74 -21.06
CA LEU A 232 11.09 -12.00 -19.64
C LEU A 232 10.66 -10.84 -18.72
N PHE A 233 10.37 -9.65 -19.25
CA PHE A 233 9.99 -8.52 -18.40
C PHE A 233 8.61 -8.77 -17.76
N PRO A 234 8.48 -8.65 -16.42
CA PRO A 234 7.21 -8.93 -15.75
C PRO A 234 6.10 -8.00 -16.21
N SER A 235 5.08 -8.59 -16.83
CA SER A 235 3.90 -7.87 -17.33
C SER A 235 2.60 -8.55 -16.94
N LEU A 236 1.60 -7.77 -16.56
CA LEU A 236 0.28 -8.26 -16.15
C LEU A 236 -0.81 -7.69 -17.05
N LYS A 237 -1.76 -8.53 -17.43
CA LYS A 237 -3.05 -8.11 -17.99
C LYS A 237 -4.06 -8.10 -16.85
N LEU A 238 -4.75 -6.97 -16.70
CA LEU A 238 -5.77 -6.75 -15.68
C LEU A 238 -7.12 -6.65 -16.37
N ASP A 239 -8.12 -7.31 -15.80
CA ASP A 239 -9.53 -7.13 -16.16
C ASP A 239 -10.33 -7.05 -14.86
N ALA A 240 -11.27 -6.11 -14.76
CA ALA A 240 -12.01 -5.90 -13.54
C ALA A 240 -13.47 -5.54 -13.77
N CYS A 241 -14.33 -6.08 -12.92
CA CYS A 241 -15.75 -5.74 -12.84
C CYS A 241 -16.07 -5.14 -11.48
N VAL A 242 -16.85 -4.06 -11.46
CA VAL A 242 -17.26 -3.35 -10.24
C VAL A 242 -18.77 -3.40 -10.10
N TYR A 243 -19.24 -3.81 -8.92
CA TYR A 243 -20.66 -4.00 -8.62
C TYR A 243 -21.03 -3.24 -7.34
N PRO A 244 -22.10 -2.43 -7.32
CA PRO A 244 -22.49 -1.74 -6.11
C PRO A 244 -23.17 -2.71 -5.13
N ILE A 245 -22.69 -2.78 -3.89
CA ILE A 245 -23.34 -3.49 -2.78
C ILE A 245 -24.33 -2.56 -2.11
N THR A 246 -23.87 -1.36 -1.77
CA THR A 246 -24.67 -0.26 -1.24
C THR A 246 -24.34 1.00 -2.02
N ARG A 247 -24.90 2.14 -1.63
CA ARG A 247 -24.57 3.43 -2.24
C ARG A 247 -23.13 3.90 -1.96
N THR A 248 -22.50 3.39 -0.90
CA THR A 248 -21.17 3.78 -0.44
C THR A 248 -20.15 2.64 -0.48
N ILE A 249 -20.55 1.44 -0.89
CA ILE A 249 -19.68 0.26 -0.94
C ILE A 249 -19.80 -0.39 -2.31
N LEU A 250 -18.69 -0.46 -3.02
CA LEU A 250 -18.56 -1.18 -4.28
C LEU A 250 -17.73 -2.45 -4.07
N ARG A 251 -18.14 -3.55 -4.70
CA ARG A 251 -17.36 -4.78 -4.80
C ARG A 251 -16.57 -4.77 -6.09
N VAL A 252 -15.27 -5.01 -5.98
CA VAL A 252 -14.37 -5.17 -7.12
C VAL A 252 -14.04 -6.65 -7.28
N SER A 253 -14.17 -7.17 -8.50
CA SER A 253 -13.66 -8.48 -8.92
C SER A 253 -12.58 -8.23 -9.96
N LEU A 254 -11.33 -8.57 -9.63
CA LEU A 254 -10.14 -8.34 -10.44
C LEU A 254 -9.56 -9.68 -10.89
N ASP A 255 -9.43 -9.85 -12.19
CA ASP A 255 -8.75 -10.97 -12.84
C ASP A 255 -7.35 -10.50 -13.29
N ILE A 256 -6.31 -11.13 -12.76
CA ILE A 256 -4.90 -10.84 -13.03
C ILE A 256 -4.31 -11.99 -13.85
N THR A 257 -3.91 -11.71 -15.08
CA THR A 257 -3.29 -12.70 -15.99
C THR A 257 -1.83 -12.35 -16.25
N PRO A 258 -0.86 -13.20 -15.85
CA PRO A 258 0.54 -13.00 -16.20
C PRO A 258 0.75 -13.08 -17.72
N ASP A 259 1.45 -12.09 -18.28
CA ASP A 259 1.69 -11.97 -19.73
C ASP A 259 3.20 -11.89 -20.04
N PHE A 260 4.02 -12.71 -19.40
CA PHE A 260 5.48 -12.73 -19.60
C PHE A 260 5.99 -14.16 -19.50
N SER A 261 7.25 -14.39 -19.86
CA SER A 261 7.91 -15.68 -19.69
C SER A 261 8.60 -15.78 -18.34
N TRP A 262 8.23 -16.78 -17.53
CA TRP A 262 8.93 -17.03 -16.27
C TRP A 262 10.36 -17.57 -16.48
N SER A 263 11.25 -17.17 -15.59
CA SER A 263 12.63 -17.66 -15.53
C SER A 263 13.11 -17.63 -14.09
N ASP A 264 13.45 -18.78 -13.51
CA ASP A 264 13.86 -18.90 -12.11
C ASP A 264 15.12 -18.08 -11.81
N ARG A 265 16.01 -17.92 -12.80
CA ARG A 265 17.23 -17.12 -12.66
C ARG A 265 16.94 -15.62 -12.53
N VAL A 266 15.87 -15.15 -13.16
CA VAL A 266 15.51 -13.73 -13.22
C VAL A 266 14.52 -13.39 -12.09
N HIS A 267 13.47 -14.22 -11.99
CA HIS A 267 12.30 -13.97 -11.16
C HIS A 267 12.38 -14.65 -9.79
N GLY A 268 13.21 -15.68 -9.64
CA GLY A 268 13.24 -16.49 -8.43
C GLY A 268 11.98 -17.33 -8.27
N THR A 269 11.47 -17.40 -7.04
CA THR A 269 10.34 -18.27 -6.64
C THR A 269 8.97 -17.60 -6.78
N ALA A 270 8.92 -16.29 -6.58
CA ALA A 270 7.71 -15.50 -6.64
C ALA A 270 8.02 -14.05 -6.98
N GLU A 271 7.09 -13.39 -7.66
CA GLU A 271 7.17 -11.97 -8.02
C GLU A 271 6.10 -11.19 -7.24
N PRO A 272 6.50 -10.27 -6.34
CA PRO A 272 5.58 -9.48 -5.55
C PRO A 272 5.04 -8.26 -6.29
N TRP A 273 3.76 -7.99 -6.07
CA TRP A 273 3.01 -6.88 -6.64
C TRP A 273 2.15 -6.21 -5.58
N TRP A 274 2.00 -4.90 -5.71
CA TRP A 274 0.99 -4.13 -5.01
C TRP A 274 -0.19 -3.88 -5.95
N ILE A 275 -1.39 -4.14 -5.45
CA ILE A 275 -2.64 -3.75 -6.09
C ILE A 275 -3.16 -2.54 -5.34
N PHE A 276 -3.19 -1.39 -6.02
CA PHE A 276 -3.75 -0.15 -5.49
C PHE A 276 -5.03 0.18 -6.24
N VAL A 277 -6.00 0.72 -5.51
CA VAL A 277 -7.22 1.28 -6.11
C VAL A 277 -7.37 2.72 -5.68
N ASP A 278 -7.42 3.60 -6.66
CA ASP A 278 -7.54 5.05 -6.47
C ASP A 278 -8.52 5.64 -7.50
N ASP A 279 -8.88 6.91 -7.32
CA ASP A 279 -9.58 7.66 -8.38
C ASP A 279 -8.66 8.71 -9.02
N SER A 280 -9.13 9.25 -10.14
CA SER A 280 -8.46 10.34 -10.86
C SER A 280 -8.65 11.74 -10.28
N GLU A 281 -9.54 11.93 -9.31
CA GLU A 281 -10.02 13.25 -8.89
C GLU A 281 -9.45 13.67 -7.52
N SER A 282 -9.61 12.82 -6.51
CA SER A 282 -9.14 13.00 -5.14
C SER A 282 -7.70 12.48 -4.93
N GLU A 283 -7.22 11.57 -5.80
CA GLU A 283 -6.00 10.78 -5.57
C GLU A 283 -6.03 9.98 -4.25
N GLU A 284 -7.21 9.77 -3.65
CA GLU A 284 -7.35 8.96 -2.44
C GLU A 284 -7.11 7.48 -2.75
N LEU A 285 -6.39 6.81 -1.84
CA LEU A 285 -6.19 5.36 -1.91
C LEU A 285 -7.38 4.66 -1.24
N TYR A 286 -8.26 4.06 -2.06
CA TYR A 286 -9.42 3.31 -1.57
C TYR A 286 -9.08 1.92 -1.05
N HIS A 287 -8.13 1.25 -1.68
CA HIS A 287 -7.71 -0.11 -1.30
C HIS A 287 -6.25 -0.34 -1.66
N SER A 288 -5.57 -1.13 -0.83
CA SER A 288 -4.26 -1.65 -1.12
C SER A 288 -4.15 -3.11 -0.69
N GLU A 289 -3.53 -3.92 -1.54
CA GLU A 289 -3.32 -5.35 -1.26
C GLU A 289 -1.99 -5.82 -1.83
N TYR A 290 -1.26 -6.61 -1.04
CA TYR A 290 -0.02 -7.24 -1.48
C TYR A 290 -0.31 -8.59 -2.13
N PHE A 291 -0.07 -8.69 -3.43
CA PHE A 291 -0.29 -9.87 -4.24
C PHE A 291 1.04 -10.52 -4.61
N LEU A 292 1.19 -11.81 -4.27
CA LEU A 292 2.41 -12.57 -4.57
C LEU A 292 2.15 -13.57 -5.70
N LEU A 293 2.71 -13.31 -6.88
CA LEU A 293 2.62 -14.21 -8.02
C LEU A 293 3.69 -15.30 -7.93
N SER A 294 3.31 -16.52 -7.56
CA SER A 294 4.24 -17.65 -7.57
C SER A 294 4.39 -18.27 -8.96
N LYS A 295 5.52 -18.96 -9.20
CA LYS A 295 5.75 -19.73 -10.44
C LYS A 295 4.62 -20.71 -10.77
N LYS A 296 3.99 -21.32 -9.76
CA LYS A 296 2.90 -22.29 -9.97
C LYS A 296 1.64 -21.64 -10.52
N GLN A 297 1.39 -20.39 -10.11
CA GLN A 297 0.23 -19.60 -10.52
C GLN A 297 0.44 -18.87 -11.84
N HIS A 298 1.67 -18.88 -12.38
CA HIS A 298 2.04 -18.11 -13.56
C HIS A 298 1.21 -18.44 -14.81
N SER A 299 0.79 -19.69 -14.97
CA SER A 299 0.02 -20.15 -16.13
C SER A 299 -1.50 -19.98 -15.98
N GLU A 300 -1.98 -19.42 -14.86
CA GLU A 300 -3.40 -19.32 -14.54
C GLU A 300 -3.78 -17.88 -14.21
N THR A 301 -4.97 -17.46 -14.66
CA THR A 301 -5.57 -16.19 -14.24
C THR A 301 -5.93 -16.24 -12.76
N GLN A 302 -5.39 -15.30 -11.98
CA GLN A 302 -5.66 -15.18 -10.55
C GLN A 302 -6.84 -14.24 -10.32
N LYS A 303 -7.78 -14.64 -9.46
CA LYS A 303 -8.97 -13.84 -9.14
C LYS A 303 -8.85 -13.25 -7.76
N LEU A 304 -8.93 -11.93 -7.66
CA LEU A 304 -8.99 -11.18 -6.42
C LEU A 304 -10.36 -10.51 -6.28
N GLY A 305 -10.93 -10.55 -5.08
CA GLY A 305 -12.22 -9.96 -4.79
C GLY A 305 -12.15 -9.16 -3.50
N PHE A 306 -12.41 -7.87 -3.58
CA PHE A 306 -12.38 -6.96 -2.43
C PHE A 306 -13.50 -5.92 -2.53
N VAL A 307 -13.67 -5.14 -1.47
CA VAL A 307 -14.67 -4.07 -1.40
C VAL A 307 -13.97 -2.74 -1.16
N ILE A 308 -14.48 -1.70 -1.80
CA ILE A 308 -14.00 -0.33 -1.66
C ILE A 308 -15.13 0.54 -1.12
N ALA A 309 -14.78 1.45 -0.21
CA ALA A 309 -15.69 2.48 0.26
C ALA A 309 -15.55 3.71 -0.62
N VAL A 310 -16.68 4.24 -1.10
CA VAL A 310 -16.74 5.40 -2.00
C VAL A 310 -17.67 6.47 -1.42
N GLN A 311 -17.38 7.72 -1.76
CA GLN A 311 -18.23 8.87 -1.41
C GLN A 311 -19.20 9.19 -2.55
N GLU A 312 -20.33 9.83 -2.24
CA GLU A 312 -21.24 10.38 -3.24
C GLU A 312 -20.93 11.87 -3.46
N PRO A 313 -20.85 12.35 -4.72
CA PRO A 313 -21.03 11.61 -5.97
C PRO A 313 -19.83 10.68 -6.29
N LEU A 314 -20.10 9.56 -6.99
CA LEU A 314 -19.03 8.66 -7.42
C LEU A 314 -18.05 9.39 -8.35
N PRO A 315 -16.73 9.14 -8.23
CA PRO A 315 -15.77 9.67 -9.19
C PRO A 315 -16.03 9.05 -10.56
N SER A 316 -15.80 9.79 -11.64
CA SER A 316 -16.10 9.33 -13.02
C SER A 316 -15.38 8.04 -13.42
N GLN A 317 -14.18 7.82 -12.88
CA GLN A 317 -13.34 6.65 -13.11
C GLN A 317 -12.60 6.26 -11.83
N ILE A 318 -12.45 4.95 -11.65
CA ILE A 318 -11.60 4.33 -10.63
C ILE A 318 -10.47 3.61 -11.37
N TYR A 319 -9.25 3.71 -10.88
CA TYR A 319 -8.08 3.06 -11.46
C TYR A 319 -7.64 1.92 -10.55
N ILE A 320 -7.46 0.74 -11.14
CA ILE A 320 -6.84 -0.40 -10.47
C ILE A 320 -5.41 -0.52 -11.00
N ASN A 321 -4.45 -0.26 -10.14
CA ASN A 321 -3.03 -0.19 -10.46
C ASN A 321 -2.31 -1.43 -9.89
N ALA A 322 -1.73 -2.26 -10.76
CA ALA A 322 -0.79 -3.30 -10.36
C ALA A 322 0.63 -2.82 -10.56
N VAL A 323 1.39 -2.69 -9.46
CA VAL A 323 2.75 -2.16 -9.44
C VAL A 323 3.68 -3.23 -8.87
N SER A 324 4.72 -3.63 -9.60
CA SER A 324 5.70 -4.58 -9.06
C SER A 324 6.43 -3.97 -7.87
N ASP A 325 6.60 -4.74 -6.79
CA ASP A 325 7.36 -4.29 -5.62
C ASP A 325 8.88 -4.26 -5.85
N ARG A 326 9.35 -4.96 -6.90
CA ARG A 326 10.78 -5.18 -7.20
C ARG A 326 11.24 -4.57 -8.53
N TRP A 327 10.39 -4.51 -9.54
CA TRP A 327 10.76 -4.12 -10.89
C TRP A 327 10.38 -2.68 -11.20
N ILE A 328 11.37 -1.88 -11.62
CA ILE A 328 11.14 -0.53 -12.14
C ILE A 328 10.47 -0.65 -13.51
N GLY A 329 9.45 0.18 -13.77
CA GLY A 329 8.71 0.21 -15.02
C GLY A 329 7.66 -0.89 -15.20
N ALA A 330 7.57 -1.85 -14.28
CA ALA A 330 6.53 -2.88 -14.27
C ALA A 330 5.30 -2.37 -13.51
N LYS A 331 4.52 -1.52 -14.19
CA LYS A 331 3.28 -0.92 -13.69
C LYS A 331 2.19 -1.02 -14.74
N TYR A 332 1.03 -1.52 -14.35
CA TYR A 332 -0.14 -1.71 -15.21
C TYR A 332 -1.37 -1.11 -14.54
N SER A 333 -2.19 -0.42 -15.33
CA SER A 333 -3.37 0.29 -14.84
C SER A 333 -4.60 -0.12 -15.63
N PHE A 334 -5.69 -0.42 -14.95
CA PHE A 334 -6.98 -0.74 -15.54
C PHE A 334 -8.01 0.30 -15.11
N PRO A 335 -8.50 1.17 -16.02
CA PRO A 335 -9.54 2.13 -15.71
C PRO A 335 -10.91 1.46 -15.71
N VAL A 336 -11.68 1.68 -14.65
CA VAL A 336 -13.08 1.27 -14.52
C VAL A 336 -13.96 2.52 -14.55
N SER A 337 -14.85 2.61 -15.54
CA SER A 337 -15.84 3.69 -15.58
C SER A 337 -16.98 3.41 -14.61
N THR A 338 -17.30 4.39 -13.77
CA THR A 338 -18.41 4.32 -12.81
C THR A 338 -19.69 4.96 -13.33
N ASN A 339 -19.63 5.67 -14.46
CA ASN A 339 -20.74 6.46 -15.02
C ASN A 339 -22.01 5.64 -15.27
N ASN A 340 -21.85 4.34 -15.55
CA ASN A 340 -22.96 3.43 -15.83
C ASN A 340 -23.33 2.56 -14.61
N ILE A 341 -22.72 2.80 -13.45
CA ILE A 341 -23.04 2.08 -12.22
C ILE A 341 -24.35 2.63 -11.66
N VAL A 342 -25.41 1.83 -11.73
CA VAL A 342 -26.68 2.15 -11.10
C VAL A 342 -26.58 1.78 -9.62
N LEU A 343 -26.50 2.79 -8.76
CA LEU A 343 -26.49 2.59 -7.31
C LEU A 343 -27.86 2.07 -6.82
N PRO A 344 -27.87 1.14 -5.85
CA PRO A 344 -29.10 0.71 -5.20
C PRO A 344 -29.88 1.88 -4.59
N GLU A 345 -31.20 1.76 -4.55
CA GLU A 345 -32.06 2.71 -3.85
C GLU A 345 -31.79 2.68 -2.34
N TYR A 346 -32.06 3.81 -1.68
CA TYR A 346 -31.88 3.95 -0.24
C TYR A 346 -32.93 3.12 0.51
N TYR A 347 -32.59 1.89 0.88
CA TYR A 347 -33.42 1.06 1.74
C TYR A 347 -33.09 1.29 3.21
N GLN A 348 -33.64 2.34 3.81
CA GLN A 348 -33.79 2.40 5.27
C GLN A 348 -35.26 2.22 5.64
N GLN A 349 -35.65 0.97 5.86
CA GLN A 349 -36.81 0.66 6.69
C GLN A 349 -36.45 -0.50 7.62
N HIS A 350 -35.52 -0.26 8.55
CA HIS A 350 -35.57 -1.04 9.78
C HIS A 350 -36.82 -0.58 10.53
N THR A 351 -37.72 -1.50 10.84
CA THR A 351 -38.87 -1.18 11.69
C THR A 351 -38.35 -0.79 13.06
N GLU A 352 -38.68 0.42 13.51
CA GLU A 352 -38.27 0.88 14.83
C GLU A 352 -38.81 -0.07 15.92
N LEU A 353 -37.96 -0.36 16.89
CA LEU A 353 -38.35 -1.12 18.06
C LEU A 353 -39.17 -0.20 18.97
N LEU A 354 -40.46 -0.48 19.06
CA LEU A 354 -41.39 0.30 19.88
C LEU A 354 -41.08 0.05 21.37
N PRO A 355 -41.14 1.08 22.23
CA PRO A 355 -40.96 0.93 23.68
C PRO A 355 -42.20 0.31 24.32
N LEU A 356 -42.46 -0.96 23.99
CA LEU A 356 -43.60 -1.71 24.49
C LEU A 356 -43.27 -2.31 25.86
N PRO A 357 -44.24 -2.37 26.78
CA PRO A 357 -44.07 -3.13 28.01
C PRO A 357 -43.81 -4.61 27.66
N PRO A 358 -42.81 -5.26 28.27
CA PRO A 358 -42.55 -6.68 28.04
C PRO A 358 -43.79 -7.53 28.29
N ILE A 359 -44.17 -8.33 27.30
CA ILE A 359 -45.33 -9.23 27.43
C ILE A 359 -44.94 -10.41 28.35
N PRO A 360 -45.71 -10.71 29.41
CA PRO A 360 -45.47 -11.89 30.24
C PRO A 360 -45.85 -13.17 29.50
N VAL A 361 -45.24 -14.30 29.87
CA VAL A 361 -45.58 -15.61 29.26
C VAL A 361 -47.04 -16.01 29.46
N THR A 362 -47.72 -15.47 30.48
CA THR A 362 -49.15 -15.69 30.75
C THR A 362 -50.07 -15.22 29.63
N ASP A 363 -49.60 -14.34 28.76
CA ASP A 363 -50.40 -13.82 27.64
C ASP A 363 -50.54 -14.82 26.49
N LEU A 364 -49.85 -15.97 26.55
CA LEU A 364 -50.06 -17.11 25.65
C LEU A 364 -51.45 -17.75 25.83
N LYS A 365 -52.08 -17.62 27.00
CA LYS A 365 -53.41 -18.18 27.32
C LYS A 365 -53.50 -19.70 27.06
N ASN A 366 -52.38 -20.41 27.21
CA ASN A 366 -52.27 -21.85 27.05
C ASN A 366 -51.30 -22.40 28.09
N LYS A 367 -51.84 -23.12 29.08
CA LYS A 367 -51.07 -23.63 30.23
C LYS A 367 -49.86 -24.47 29.84
N ILE A 368 -49.93 -25.24 28.76
CA ILE A 368 -48.82 -26.09 28.31
C ILE A 368 -47.68 -25.24 27.73
N LEU A 369 -48.02 -24.26 26.88
CA LEU A 369 -47.04 -23.34 26.29
C LEU A 369 -46.42 -22.42 27.36
N GLU A 370 -47.23 -21.96 28.31
CA GLU A 370 -46.80 -21.19 29.47
C GLU A 370 -45.77 -21.97 30.30
N GLU A 371 -46.02 -23.24 30.62
CA GLU A 371 -45.07 -24.08 31.37
C GLU A 371 -43.75 -24.31 30.63
N ILE A 372 -43.78 -24.44 29.29
CA ILE A 372 -42.58 -24.61 28.47
C ILE A 372 -41.76 -23.31 28.47
N CYS A 373 -42.39 -22.17 28.23
CA CYS A 373 -41.73 -20.87 28.18
C CYS A 373 -41.24 -20.40 29.56
N ALA A 374 -42.04 -20.63 30.62
CA ALA A 374 -41.73 -20.23 31.99
C ALA A 374 -40.46 -20.87 32.56
N LYS A 375 -40.05 -22.04 32.05
CA LYS A 375 -38.77 -22.67 32.41
C LYS A 375 -37.55 -21.88 31.92
N ARG A 376 -37.72 -21.05 30.90
CA ARG A 376 -36.63 -20.30 30.24
C ARG A 376 -36.64 -18.82 30.59
N PHE A 377 -37.82 -18.20 30.66
CA PHE A 377 -37.98 -16.77 30.91
C PHE A 377 -39.39 -16.43 31.42
N SER A 378 -39.52 -15.30 32.12
CA SER A 378 -40.81 -14.81 32.63
C SER A 378 -41.52 -13.83 31.69
N HIS A 379 -40.75 -13.07 30.90
CA HIS A 379 -41.26 -12.09 29.94
C HIS A 379 -40.56 -12.25 28.60
N PHE A 380 -41.29 -11.97 27.52
CA PHE A 380 -40.73 -11.88 26.18
C PHE A 380 -39.82 -10.66 26.06
N ASN A 381 -38.75 -10.78 25.28
CA ASN A 381 -37.87 -9.65 25.00
C ASN A 381 -38.58 -8.59 24.12
N PRO A 382 -38.02 -7.40 23.93
CA PRO A 382 -38.67 -6.34 23.15
C PRO A 382 -39.03 -6.73 21.71
N VAL A 383 -38.15 -7.48 21.02
CA VAL A 383 -38.41 -7.91 19.64
C VAL A 383 -39.57 -8.90 19.60
N GLN A 384 -39.55 -9.91 20.48
CA GLN A 384 -40.60 -10.91 20.64
C GLN A 384 -41.93 -10.26 21.02
N THR A 385 -41.90 -9.29 21.94
CA THR A 385 -43.07 -8.50 22.38
C THR A 385 -43.71 -7.77 21.21
N GLN A 386 -42.91 -7.10 20.36
CA GLN A 386 -43.43 -6.35 19.22
C GLN A 386 -44.03 -7.24 18.13
N VAL A 387 -43.49 -8.44 17.92
CA VAL A 387 -44.02 -9.39 16.92
C VAL A 387 -45.09 -10.34 17.47
N PHE A 388 -45.27 -10.39 18.80
CA PHE A 388 -46.14 -11.36 19.48
C PHE A 388 -47.57 -11.36 18.94
N ASN A 389 -48.20 -10.19 18.85
CA ASN A 389 -49.58 -10.09 18.38
C ASN A 389 -49.73 -10.54 16.92
N THR A 390 -48.76 -10.19 16.06
CA THR A 390 -48.82 -10.56 14.64
C THR A 390 -48.58 -12.05 14.43
N LEU A 391 -47.67 -12.66 15.19
CA LEU A 391 -47.35 -14.09 15.03
C LEU A 391 -48.33 -15.01 15.74
N TYR A 392 -48.81 -14.63 16.93
CA TYR A 392 -49.65 -15.50 17.75
C TYR A 392 -51.15 -15.31 17.50
N ASN A 393 -51.59 -14.09 17.16
CA ASN A 393 -53.01 -13.77 16.98
C ASN A 393 -53.43 -13.59 15.51
N SER A 394 -52.51 -13.74 14.54
CA SER A 394 -52.82 -13.62 13.11
C SER A 394 -52.16 -14.74 12.31
N SER A 395 -52.72 -15.06 11.13
CA SER A 395 -52.21 -16.08 10.22
C SER A 395 -51.45 -15.47 9.02
N ASN A 396 -50.88 -14.28 9.20
CA ASN A 396 -50.18 -13.57 8.13
C ASN A 396 -48.75 -14.09 7.96
N ASN A 397 -48.20 -13.98 6.74
CA ASN A 397 -46.78 -14.20 6.50
C ASN A 397 -45.97 -13.07 7.15
N VAL A 398 -44.98 -13.42 7.98
CA VAL A 398 -44.14 -12.45 8.71
C VAL A 398 -42.67 -12.64 8.36
N LEU A 399 -41.98 -11.55 8.04
CA LEU A 399 -40.52 -11.50 7.92
C LEU A 399 -39.91 -10.87 9.18
N VAL A 400 -39.07 -11.61 9.90
CA VAL A 400 -38.37 -11.11 11.10
C VAL A 400 -36.86 -11.06 10.85
N GLY A 401 -36.35 -9.87 10.52
CA GLY A 401 -34.92 -9.58 10.45
C GLY A 401 -34.40 -8.99 11.76
N ALA A 402 -33.72 -9.80 12.57
CA ALA A 402 -33.10 -9.34 13.82
C ALA A 402 -31.68 -9.93 13.98
N PRO A 403 -30.77 -9.26 14.72
CA PRO A 403 -29.42 -9.78 14.98
C PRO A 403 -29.39 -11.18 15.60
N THR A 404 -28.27 -11.87 15.49
CA THR A 404 -28.04 -13.14 16.19
C THR A 404 -28.07 -12.90 17.70
N GLY A 405 -28.82 -13.73 18.44
CA GLY A 405 -29.04 -13.54 19.88
C GLY A 405 -30.35 -12.83 20.24
N SER A 406 -31.10 -12.24 19.29
CA SER A 406 -32.39 -11.58 19.57
C SER A 406 -33.56 -12.53 19.86
N GLY A 407 -33.31 -13.83 20.01
CA GLY A 407 -34.35 -14.81 20.35
C GLY A 407 -35.29 -15.22 19.21
N LYS A 408 -34.80 -15.18 17.95
CA LYS A 408 -35.55 -15.58 16.74
C LYS A 408 -36.11 -17.02 16.79
N THR A 409 -35.47 -17.92 17.53
CA THR A 409 -35.98 -19.28 17.73
C THR A 409 -37.33 -19.29 18.44
N VAL A 410 -37.48 -18.50 19.50
CA VAL A 410 -38.76 -18.37 20.23
C VAL A 410 -39.82 -17.72 19.35
N ILE A 411 -39.42 -16.80 18.48
CA ILE A 411 -40.31 -16.17 17.49
C ILE A 411 -40.86 -17.22 16.51
N ALA A 412 -40.03 -18.16 16.06
CA ALA A 412 -40.47 -19.28 15.23
C ALA A 412 -41.36 -20.26 16.02
N GLU A 413 -41.03 -20.56 17.28
CA GLU A 413 -41.86 -21.39 18.17
C GLU A 413 -43.26 -20.78 18.40
N LEU A 414 -43.39 -19.45 18.46
CA LEU A 414 -44.68 -18.75 18.60
C LEU A 414 -45.58 -18.88 17.36
N ALA A 415 -44.99 -19.17 16.18
CA ALA A 415 -45.71 -19.30 14.92
C ALA A 415 -46.13 -20.76 14.62
N MET A 416 -45.62 -21.72 15.39
CA MET A 416 -45.96 -23.15 15.31
C MET A 416 -47.15 -23.46 16.22
#